data_AF-A0A497TUK1-F1
#
_entry.id   AF-A0A497TUK1-F1
#
_cell.length_a   1.000
_cell.length_b   1.000
_cell.length_c   1.000
_cell.angle_alpha   90.00
_cell.angle_beta   90.00
_cell.angle_gamma   90.00
#
_symmetry.space_group_name_H-M   'P 1'
#
loop_
_entity.id
_entity.type
_entity.pdbx_description
1 polymer ?
#
loop_
_entity_poly.entity_id
_entity_poly.type
_entity_poly.pdbx_seq_one_letter_code
_entity_poly.pdbx_strand_id
1 'polypeptide(L)'
;MPVTIKRVLLALLLLCQLPIATAQQQIERPKIGLALSGGGARGAAHVGILKALEALRVPIDYIAGTSMGAIIGGLYASGMSPETIEQHLTSMDWENLFDDNLSRTKHNMRGKINAQLPLVNAKLGVKEREISLPTAMIQGQKFSLELKRLTLGVSEITDFARLPIPFSAVATEIATGNPIILSKGDLALAIQASMTIPGVFAGVEIENRLLVDGGVSNNLPIDVVREMGADIVIAVDISTPLYHQDELTTALTIVEQLTTLLTRRNTETQIAALSDRDILIVPALDDIESADFKQTGEAIRIGQVAAEAIKPALSRLALGGQAYHNYRENRRIEPTTPIVEFIHIENQSELRDELLSSRLSIHSGAPLDLKALEQSIDDIYGLDIFESVRYRLVEEAGKTGLLIKAKEKRWGTDFLQFGLNFSVNPRLGDSHFNASSAYTIKPLNDLTSESSTS
;
A
#
# COMPACT_ATOMS: atom_id res chain seq x y z
N MET A 1 -21.19 -60.72 56.41
CA MET A 1 -22.03 -59.99 55.45
C MET A 1 -21.99 -58.43 55.50
N PRO A 2 -21.07 -57.70 56.18
CA PRO A 2 -21.13 -56.22 56.13
C PRO A 2 -20.11 -55.54 55.18
N VAL A 3 -19.13 -56.27 54.63
CA VAL A 3 -18.02 -55.65 53.87
C VAL A 3 -18.34 -55.47 52.38
N THR A 4 -19.23 -56.29 51.82
CA THR A 4 -19.58 -56.28 50.39
C THR A 4 -20.49 -55.11 50.01
N ILE A 5 -21.42 -54.70 50.89
CA ILE A 5 -22.36 -53.59 50.62
C ILE A 5 -21.64 -52.24 50.59
N LYS A 6 -20.63 -52.04 51.47
CA LYS A 6 -19.85 -50.81 51.52
C LYS A 6 -19.00 -50.57 50.26
N ARG A 7 -18.50 -51.64 49.63
CA ARG A 7 -17.71 -51.55 48.39
C ARG A 7 -18.58 -51.25 47.16
N VAL A 8 -19.81 -51.76 47.13
CA VAL A 8 -20.78 -51.48 46.06
C VAL A 8 -21.29 -50.03 46.13
N LEU A 9 -21.56 -49.51 47.33
CA LEU A 9 -21.95 -48.10 47.52
C LEU A 9 -20.83 -47.11 47.21
N LEU A 10 -19.56 -47.45 47.51
CA LEU A 10 -18.42 -46.59 47.17
C LEU A 10 -18.15 -46.57 45.66
N ALA A 11 -18.37 -47.68 44.96
CA ALA A 11 -18.26 -47.76 43.50
C ALA A 11 -19.38 -46.95 42.81
N LEU A 12 -20.61 -47.00 43.32
CA LEU A 12 -21.74 -46.20 42.81
C LEU A 12 -21.57 -44.69 43.06
N LEU A 13 -20.94 -44.29 44.17
CA LEU A 13 -20.63 -42.88 44.45
C LEU A 13 -19.48 -42.33 43.59
N LEU A 14 -18.50 -43.17 43.20
CA LEU A 14 -17.45 -42.76 42.26
C LEU A 14 -17.95 -42.66 40.81
N LEU A 15 -18.97 -43.43 40.42
CA LEU A 15 -19.56 -43.37 39.08
C LEU A 15 -20.40 -42.10 38.84
N CYS A 16 -20.89 -41.44 39.90
CA CYS A 16 -21.64 -40.19 39.79
C CYS A 16 -20.77 -38.92 39.73
N GLN A 17 -19.44 -39.02 39.78
CA GLN A 17 -18.51 -37.88 39.69
C GLN A 17 -17.73 -37.81 38.38
N LEU A 18 -18.08 -38.63 37.39
CA LEU A 18 -17.54 -38.43 36.04
C LEU A 18 -18.11 -37.12 35.49
N PRO A 19 -17.27 -36.11 35.20
CA PRO A 19 -17.73 -34.92 34.50
C PRO A 19 -18.27 -35.39 33.15
N ILE A 20 -19.56 -35.19 32.93
CA ILE A 20 -20.15 -35.28 31.60
C ILE A 20 -19.52 -34.13 30.84
N ALA A 21 -18.37 -34.39 30.22
CA ALA A 21 -17.78 -33.51 29.24
C ALA A 21 -18.77 -33.50 28.08
N THR A 22 -19.69 -32.54 28.11
CA THR A 22 -20.43 -32.14 26.93
C THR A 22 -19.40 -31.58 25.96
N ALA A 23 -18.80 -32.46 25.16
CA ALA A 23 -18.17 -32.07 23.92
C ALA A 23 -19.29 -31.54 23.04
N GLN A 24 -19.66 -30.27 23.22
CA GLN A 24 -20.34 -29.51 22.19
C GLN A 24 -19.38 -29.54 21.02
N GLN A 25 -19.66 -30.39 20.02
CA GLN A 25 -19.11 -30.22 18.70
C GLN A 25 -19.53 -28.81 18.27
N GLN A 26 -18.61 -27.87 18.44
CA GLN A 26 -18.75 -26.52 17.97
C GLN A 26 -18.74 -26.66 16.44
N ILE A 27 -19.93 -26.66 15.84
CA ILE A 27 -20.06 -26.68 14.39
C ILE A 27 -19.33 -25.43 13.90
N GLU A 28 -18.13 -25.62 13.35
CA GLU A 28 -17.35 -24.52 12.83
C GLU A 28 -18.12 -23.90 11.67
N ARG A 29 -18.33 -22.58 11.75
CA ARG A 29 -18.93 -21.83 10.66
C ARG A 29 -18.01 -21.88 9.44
N PRO A 30 -18.56 -21.81 8.21
CA PRO A 30 -17.73 -21.65 7.02
C PRO A 30 -16.85 -20.40 7.16
N LYS A 31 -15.60 -20.53 6.71
CA LYS A 31 -14.62 -19.43 6.65
C LYS A 31 -14.87 -18.59 5.40
N ILE A 32 -14.84 -17.28 5.57
CA ILE A 32 -15.19 -16.32 4.52
C ILE A 32 -13.92 -15.57 4.08
N GLY A 33 -13.55 -15.73 2.81
CA GLY A 33 -12.50 -14.96 2.18
C GLY A 33 -13.06 -13.73 1.48
N LEU A 34 -12.36 -12.60 1.57
CA LEU A 34 -12.69 -11.36 0.85
C LEU A 34 -11.59 -11.07 -0.17
N ALA A 35 -11.93 -11.16 -1.46
CA ALA A 35 -11.04 -10.83 -2.57
C ALA A 35 -11.36 -9.42 -3.08
N LEU A 36 -10.40 -8.50 -3.00
CA LEU A 36 -10.57 -7.08 -3.37
C LEU A 36 -9.72 -6.74 -4.59
N SER A 37 -10.38 -6.40 -5.70
CA SER A 37 -9.66 -6.06 -6.93
C SER A 37 -9.01 -4.68 -6.94
N GLY A 38 -8.06 -4.50 -7.87
CA GLY A 38 -7.46 -3.21 -8.20
C GLY A 38 -8.33 -2.36 -9.13
N GLY A 39 -8.11 -1.04 -9.11
CA GLY A 39 -8.88 -0.09 -9.93
C GLY A 39 -8.59 1.40 -9.67
N GLY A 40 -7.47 1.74 -9.02
CA GLY A 40 -7.13 3.11 -8.66
C GLY A 40 -8.14 3.75 -7.70
N ALA A 41 -8.54 5.00 -7.98
CA ALA A 41 -9.50 5.77 -7.17
C ALA A 41 -10.85 5.06 -6.94
N ARG A 42 -11.28 4.25 -7.92
CA ARG A 42 -12.50 3.42 -7.86
C ARG A 42 -12.50 2.48 -6.65
N GLY A 43 -11.33 2.09 -6.15
CA GLY A 43 -11.22 1.19 -5.00
C GLY A 43 -11.59 1.77 -3.66
N ALA A 44 -11.89 3.07 -3.57
CA ALA A 44 -12.59 3.60 -2.41
C ALA A 44 -13.98 2.95 -2.20
N ALA A 45 -14.60 2.38 -3.25
CA ALA A 45 -15.83 1.60 -3.13
C ALA A 45 -15.72 0.39 -2.19
N HIS A 46 -14.51 -0.19 -2.05
CA HIS A 46 -14.26 -1.28 -1.11
C HIS A 46 -14.60 -0.88 0.33
N VAL A 47 -14.37 0.38 0.72
CA VAL A 47 -14.69 0.87 2.06
C VAL A 47 -16.20 0.87 2.31
N GLY A 48 -16.99 1.29 1.33
CA GLY A 48 -18.46 1.26 1.42
C GLY A 48 -19.00 -0.17 1.56
N ILE A 49 -18.38 -1.12 0.87
CA ILE A 49 -18.72 -2.55 0.99
C ILE A 49 -18.34 -3.07 2.37
N LEU A 50 -17.14 -2.74 2.88
CA LEU A 50 -16.74 -3.11 4.24
C LEU A 50 -17.71 -2.59 5.29
N LYS A 51 -18.13 -1.31 5.18
CA LYS A 51 -19.17 -0.72 6.05
C LYS A 51 -20.47 -1.54 6.03
N ALA A 52 -20.93 -1.93 4.84
CA ALA A 52 -22.14 -2.74 4.70
C ALA A 52 -21.96 -4.15 5.31
N LEU A 53 -20.81 -4.80 5.08
CA LEU A 53 -20.51 -6.11 5.67
C LEU A 53 -20.49 -6.06 7.21
N GLU A 54 -19.92 -5.01 7.79
CA GLU A 54 -19.94 -4.81 9.24
C GLU A 54 -21.35 -4.56 9.78
N ALA A 55 -22.13 -3.71 9.12
CA ALA A 55 -23.53 -3.45 9.48
C ALA A 55 -24.39 -4.72 9.42
N LEU A 56 -24.11 -5.61 8.47
CA LEU A 56 -24.76 -6.91 8.32
C LEU A 56 -24.16 -8.00 9.23
N ARG A 57 -23.11 -7.71 10.00
CA ARG A 57 -22.42 -8.64 10.90
C ARG A 57 -21.83 -9.85 10.17
N VAL A 58 -21.39 -9.65 8.93
CA VAL A 58 -20.68 -10.68 8.15
C VAL A 58 -19.23 -10.72 8.61
N PRO A 59 -18.73 -11.86 9.11
CA PRO A 59 -17.33 -12.01 9.48
C PRO A 59 -16.50 -12.30 8.22
N ILE A 60 -15.33 -11.68 8.13
CA ILE A 60 -14.25 -12.01 7.20
C ILE A 60 -13.16 -12.79 7.96
N ASP A 61 -12.62 -13.84 7.34
CA ASP A 61 -11.55 -14.67 7.90
C ASP A 61 -10.23 -14.51 7.16
N TYR A 62 -10.28 -14.21 5.87
CA TYR A 62 -9.11 -14.02 5.00
C TYR A 62 -9.34 -12.83 4.08
N ILE A 63 -8.27 -12.10 3.77
CA ILE A 63 -8.31 -11.01 2.79
C ILE A 63 -7.16 -11.19 1.81
N ALA A 64 -7.47 -11.11 0.52
CA ALA A 64 -6.46 -10.86 -0.49
C ALA A 64 -6.84 -9.64 -1.31
N GLY A 65 -5.85 -8.80 -1.61
CA GLY A 65 -6.08 -7.55 -2.32
C GLY A 65 -5.01 -7.26 -3.37
N THR A 66 -5.44 -6.54 -4.41
CA THR A 66 -4.55 -6.05 -5.48
C THR A 66 -4.68 -4.54 -5.62
N SER A 67 -3.57 -3.81 -5.75
CA SER A 67 -3.55 -2.35 -5.91
C SER A 67 -4.31 -1.63 -4.79
N MET A 68 -5.29 -0.78 -5.12
CA MET A 68 -6.18 -0.17 -4.11
C MET A 68 -6.89 -1.22 -3.24
N GLY A 69 -7.23 -2.40 -3.77
CA GLY A 69 -7.75 -3.50 -2.98
C GLY A 69 -6.76 -4.00 -1.92
N ALA A 70 -5.45 -3.96 -2.20
CA ALA A 70 -4.41 -4.27 -1.22
C ALA A 70 -4.27 -3.18 -0.15
N ILE A 71 -4.44 -1.90 -0.50
CA ILE A 71 -4.46 -0.81 0.48
C ILE A 71 -5.63 -0.99 1.43
N ILE A 72 -6.86 -1.02 0.91
CA ILE A 72 -8.06 -1.08 1.74
C ILE A 72 -8.11 -2.39 2.51
N GLY A 73 -7.80 -3.50 1.84
CA GLY A 73 -7.74 -4.82 2.44
C GLY A 73 -6.68 -4.93 3.52
N GLY A 74 -5.48 -4.38 3.29
CA GLY A 74 -4.37 -4.41 4.24
C GLY A 74 -4.61 -3.54 5.47
N LEU A 75 -5.16 -2.33 5.29
CA LEU A 75 -5.55 -1.45 6.41
C LEU A 75 -6.69 -2.06 7.24
N TYR A 76 -7.69 -2.64 6.58
CA TYR A 76 -8.76 -3.34 7.29
C TYR A 76 -8.23 -4.59 8.00
N ALA A 77 -7.33 -5.34 7.34
CA ALA A 77 -6.65 -6.49 7.90
C ALA A 77 -5.82 -6.16 9.14
N SER A 78 -5.21 -4.97 9.19
CA SER A 78 -4.48 -4.48 10.37
C SER A 78 -5.37 -4.02 11.52
N GLY A 79 -6.69 -4.14 11.40
CA GLY A 79 -7.66 -3.81 12.46
C GLY A 79 -8.20 -2.37 12.38
N MET A 80 -7.90 -1.62 11.32
CA MET A 80 -8.46 -0.28 11.11
C MET A 80 -9.95 -0.39 10.73
N SER A 81 -10.82 0.43 11.32
CA SER A 81 -12.24 0.40 10.96
C SER A 81 -12.50 1.05 9.60
N PRO A 82 -13.57 0.67 8.89
CA PRO A 82 -13.92 1.30 7.61
C PRO A 82 -14.11 2.82 7.71
N GLU A 83 -14.61 3.33 8.84
CA GLU A 83 -14.75 4.77 9.10
C GLU A 83 -13.40 5.48 9.17
N THR A 84 -12.42 4.91 9.86
CA THR A 84 -11.08 5.47 9.93
C THR A 84 -10.40 5.43 8.56
N ILE A 85 -10.56 4.33 7.81
CA ILE A 85 -10.06 4.25 6.43
C ILE A 85 -10.68 5.34 5.56
N GLU A 86 -12.00 5.53 5.61
CA GLU A 86 -12.70 6.60 4.90
C GLU A 86 -12.16 7.99 5.25
N GLN A 87 -11.97 8.27 6.54
CA GLN A 87 -11.41 9.55 6.99
C GLN A 87 -10.03 9.80 6.39
N HIS A 88 -9.16 8.79 6.36
CA HIS A 88 -7.85 8.91 5.72
C HIS A 88 -7.96 9.14 4.22
N LEU A 89 -8.75 8.33 3.49
CA LEU A 89 -8.86 8.46 2.02
C LEU A 89 -9.42 9.81 1.57
N THR A 90 -10.42 10.33 2.30
CA THR A 90 -11.14 11.57 1.94
C THR A 90 -10.40 12.84 2.37
N SER A 91 -9.51 12.77 3.36
CA SER A 91 -8.69 13.91 3.80
C SER A 91 -7.30 13.97 3.16
N MET A 92 -6.91 12.92 2.43
CA MET A 92 -5.61 12.79 1.80
C MET A 92 -5.48 13.71 0.57
N ASP A 93 -4.37 14.43 0.49
CA ASP A 93 -3.99 15.20 -0.68
C ASP A 93 -3.27 14.28 -1.68
N TRP A 94 -4.06 13.54 -2.46
CA TRP A 94 -3.56 12.57 -3.43
C TRP A 94 -2.66 13.19 -4.51
N GLU A 95 -2.92 14.44 -4.90
CA GLU A 95 -2.10 15.15 -5.89
C GLU A 95 -0.68 15.37 -5.34
N ASN A 96 -0.55 15.89 -4.13
CA ASN A 96 0.76 16.07 -3.49
C ASN A 96 1.41 14.73 -3.07
N LEU A 97 0.62 13.71 -2.76
CA LEU A 97 1.13 12.40 -2.35
C LEU A 97 1.79 11.64 -3.50
N PHE A 98 1.26 11.81 -4.71
CA PHE A 98 1.79 11.23 -5.94
C PHE A 98 2.77 12.16 -6.67
N ASP A 99 3.10 13.32 -6.09
CA ASP A 99 4.21 14.17 -6.54
C ASP A 99 5.40 14.03 -5.60
N ASP A 100 6.48 13.37 -6.03
CA ASP A 100 7.69 13.25 -5.21
C ASP A 100 8.55 14.53 -5.18
N ASN A 101 8.16 15.59 -5.89
CA ASN A 101 8.85 16.87 -5.75
C ASN A 101 8.67 17.41 -4.32
N LEU A 102 9.80 17.74 -3.70
CA LEU A 102 9.80 18.41 -2.42
C LEU A 102 9.31 19.85 -2.61
N SER A 103 8.51 20.35 -1.67
CA SER A 103 8.06 21.74 -1.69
C SER A 103 9.26 22.70 -1.76
N ARG A 104 9.13 23.79 -2.54
CA ARG A 104 10.15 24.83 -2.73
C ARG A 104 10.80 25.32 -1.42
N THR A 105 10.08 25.25 -0.30
CA THR A 105 10.58 25.63 1.03
C THR A 105 11.63 24.68 1.59
N LYS A 106 11.60 23.40 1.21
CA LYS A 106 12.51 22.32 1.66
C LYS A 106 13.75 22.13 0.77
N HIS A 107 13.84 22.82 -0.36
CA HIS A 107 15.07 22.84 -1.15
C HIS A 107 16.21 23.56 -0.41
N ASN A 108 17.44 23.06 -0.59
CA ASN A 108 18.65 23.80 -0.23
C ASN A 108 18.68 25.18 -0.94
N MET A 109 19.48 26.13 -0.43
CA MET A 109 19.53 27.49 -0.98
C MET A 109 19.79 27.55 -2.49
N ARG A 110 20.59 26.62 -3.03
CA ARG A 110 20.85 26.52 -4.47
C ARG A 110 19.68 25.91 -5.26
N GLY A 111 18.99 24.91 -4.75
CA GLY A 111 17.74 24.40 -5.34
C GLY A 111 16.67 25.49 -5.44
N LYS A 112 16.61 26.41 -4.45
CA LYS A 112 15.75 27.60 -4.49
C LYS A 112 16.16 28.62 -5.56
N ILE A 113 17.45 28.71 -5.90
CA ILE A 113 17.99 29.56 -6.97
C ILE A 113 17.74 28.92 -8.33
N ASN A 114 18.02 27.63 -8.49
CA ASN A 114 17.79 26.90 -9.74
C ASN A 114 16.30 26.79 -10.09
N ALA A 115 15.41 26.74 -9.10
CA ALA A 115 13.95 26.84 -9.30
C ALA A 115 13.47 28.23 -9.79
N GLN A 116 14.37 29.19 -10.04
CA GLN A 116 14.07 30.44 -10.74
C GLN A 116 14.35 30.35 -12.24
N LEU A 117 15.15 29.37 -12.68
CA LEU A 117 15.33 29.08 -14.10
C LEU A 117 14.06 28.38 -14.60
N PRO A 118 13.54 28.74 -15.78
CA PRO A 118 12.35 28.11 -16.34
C PRO A 118 12.69 26.74 -16.96
N LEU A 119 13.29 25.86 -16.16
CA LEU A 119 13.64 24.49 -16.53
C LEU A 119 12.39 23.60 -16.39
N VAL A 120 12.19 22.69 -17.33
CA VAL A 120 11.20 21.61 -17.19
C VAL A 120 11.69 20.67 -16.09
N ASN A 121 10.76 20.13 -15.29
CA ASN A 121 11.07 19.20 -14.19
C ASN A 121 11.64 17.85 -14.67
N ALA A 122 11.76 17.62 -15.97
CA ALA A 122 12.42 16.45 -16.54
C ALA A 122 13.95 16.57 -16.36
N LYS A 123 14.49 15.84 -15.39
CA LYS A 123 15.94 15.71 -15.17
C LYS A 123 16.45 14.48 -15.90
N LEU A 124 17.31 14.68 -16.90
CA LEU A 124 18.04 13.59 -17.54
C LEU A 124 19.25 13.26 -16.68
N GLY A 125 19.34 12.03 -16.21
CA GLY A 125 20.50 11.56 -15.46
C GLY A 125 21.71 11.43 -16.36
N VAL A 126 22.89 11.78 -15.85
CA VAL A 126 24.16 11.49 -16.49
C VAL A 126 24.98 10.60 -15.57
N LYS A 127 25.36 9.42 -16.06
CA LYS A 127 26.23 8.49 -15.34
C LYS A 127 27.27 7.95 -16.31
N GLU A 128 28.56 8.05 -15.95
CA GLU A 128 29.67 7.55 -16.79
C GLU A 128 29.66 8.05 -18.26
N ARG A 129 29.18 9.29 -18.49
CA ARG A 129 28.96 9.91 -19.81
C ARG A 129 27.80 9.34 -20.63
N GLU A 130 27.00 8.46 -20.05
CA GLU A 130 25.74 8.00 -20.63
C GLU A 130 24.57 8.81 -20.07
N ILE A 131 23.62 9.14 -20.94
CA ILE A 131 22.37 9.79 -20.54
C ILE A 131 21.37 8.69 -20.21
N SER A 132 20.86 8.70 -18.98
CA SER A 132 19.88 7.75 -18.47
C SER A 132 18.61 8.46 -18.03
N LEU A 133 17.47 7.84 -18.32
CA LEU A 133 16.16 8.31 -17.86
C LEU A 133 15.74 7.55 -16.60
N PRO A 134 15.04 8.21 -15.67
CA PRO A 134 14.30 7.49 -14.64
C PRO A 134 13.35 6.46 -15.27
N THR A 135 13.20 5.31 -14.62
CA THR A 135 12.33 4.23 -15.12
C THR A 135 10.84 4.49 -14.88
N ALA A 136 10.49 5.55 -14.14
CA ALA A 136 9.12 5.96 -13.85
C ALA A 136 9.02 7.48 -13.65
N MET A 137 7.80 8.01 -13.72
CA MET A 137 7.53 9.44 -13.46
C MET A 137 7.54 9.78 -11.97
N ILE A 138 7.10 8.84 -11.12
CA ILE A 138 6.97 9.01 -9.67
C ILE A 138 7.72 7.86 -8.99
N GLN A 139 8.60 8.15 -8.03
CA GLN A 139 9.36 7.14 -7.29
C GLN A 139 8.56 6.49 -6.14
N GLY A 140 7.50 7.16 -5.67
CA GLY A 140 6.61 6.74 -4.60
C GLY A 140 7.19 6.96 -3.20
N GLN A 141 8.05 7.96 -3.00
CA GLN A 141 8.68 8.25 -1.71
C GLN A 141 7.63 8.73 -0.69
N LYS A 142 6.87 9.79 -1.01
CA LYS A 142 5.84 10.31 -0.09
C LYS A 142 4.75 9.27 0.17
N PHE A 143 4.31 8.60 -0.89
CA PHE A 143 3.33 7.53 -0.82
C PHE A 143 3.79 6.37 0.10
N SER A 144 5.04 5.95 0.00
CA SER A 144 5.61 4.92 0.87
C SER A 144 5.60 5.32 2.35
N LEU A 145 5.93 6.59 2.66
CA LEU A 145 5.93 7.10 4.04
C LEU A 145 4.51 7.19 4.61
N GLU A 146 3.54 7.59 3.80
CA GLU A 146 2.13 7.63 4.21
C GLU A 146 1.60 6.22 4.52
N LEU A 147 1.85 5.23 3.66
CA LEU A 147 1.51 3.84 3.95
C LEU A 147 2.18 3.35 5.24
N LYS A 148 3.44 3.74 5.45
CA LYS A 148 4.18 3.42 6.67
C LYS A 148 3.54 3.96 7.94
N ARG A 149 3.10 5.22 7.90
CA ARG A 149 2.35 5.85 8.98
C ARG A 149 1.06 5.09 9.27
N LEU A 150 0.29 4.76 8.25
CA LEU A 150 -1.00 4.08 8.39
C LEU A 150 -0.86 2.65 8.94
N THR A 151 0.24 1.96 8.64
CA THR A 151 0.50 0.60 9.12
C THR A 151 1.39 0.52 10.36
N LEU A 152 1.74 1.65 10.99
CA LEU A 152 2.71 1.67 12.09
C LEU A 152 2.26 0.83 13.29
N GLY A 153 0.95 0.79 13.58
CA GLY A 153 0.41 0.00 14.69
C GLY A 153 0.58 -1.52 14.56
N VAL A 154 0.99 -2.01 13.38
CA VAL A 154 1.26 -3.43 13.11
C VAL A 154 2.67 -3.66 12.55
N SER A 155 3.59 -2.70 12.70
CA SER A 155 4.92 -2.77 12.08
C SER A 155 5.79 -3.93 12.56
N GLU A 156 5.50 -4.50 13.73
CA GLU A 156 6.19 -5.67 14.29
C GLU A 156 5.66 -7.00 13.71
N ILE A 157 4.47 -6.98 13.08
CA ILE A 157 3.85 -8.16 12.50
C ILE A 157 4.43 -8.39 11.10
N THR A 158 5.44 -9.25 11.03
CA THR A 158 6.13 -9.61 9.78
C THR A 158 5.54 -10.82 9.06
N ASP A 159 4.60 -11.52 9.67
CA ASP A 159 3.87 -12.62 9.07
C ASP A 159 2.39 -12.22 9.02
N PHE A 160 1.85 -12.00 7.83
CA PHE A 160 0.53 -11.41 7.66
C PHE A 160 -0.59 -12.38 8.04
N ALA A 161 -0.29 -13.67 8.26
CA ALA A 161 -1.22 -14.60 8.88
C ALA A 161 -1.52 -14.27 10.36
N ARG A 162 -0.66 -13.45 11.01
CA ARG A 162 -0.82 -13.00 12.40
C ARG A 162 -1.46 -11.61 12.54
N LEU A 163 -1.81 -10.96 11.43
CA LEU A 163 -2.66 -9.77 11.48
C LEU A 163 -4.05 -10.11 12.06
N PRO A 164 -4.82 -9.13 12.55
CA PRO A 164 -6.19 -9.32 13.01
C PRO A 164 -7.07 -10.07 12.01
N ILE A 165 -6.76 -9.90 10.73
CA ILE A 165 -7.27 -10.70 9.63
C ILE A 165 -6.06 -11.16 8.82
N PRO A 166 -5.85 -12.48 8.65
CA PRO A 166 -4.87 -12.98 7.70
C PRO A 166 -5.00 -12.29 6.34
N PHE A 167 -3.89 -11.76 5.83
CA PHE A 167 -3.86 -10.93 4.63
C PHE A 167 -2.81 -11.39 3.62
N SER A 168 -3.07 -11.15 2.35
CA SER A 168 -2.09 -11.23 1.27
C SER A 168 -2.29 -10.11 0.26
N ALA A 169 -1.20 -9.44 -0.11
CA ALA A 169 -1.19 -8.51 -1.24
C ALA A 169 -0.70 -9.22 -2.50
N VAL A 170 -1.24 -8.90 -3.66
CA VAL A 170 -0.78 -9.46 -4.94
C VAL A 170 0.02 -8.43 -5.71
N ALA A 171 1.22 -8.80 -6.14
CA ALA A 171 2.05 -8.02 -7.04
C ALA A 171 2.39 -8.84 -8.28
N THR A 172 2.94 -8.20 -9.31
CA THR A 172 3.43 -8.89 -10.51
C THR A 172 4.96 -8.76 -10.59
N GLU A 173 5.67 -9.87 -10.76
CA GLU A 173 7.09 -9.83 -11.10
C GLU A 173 7.25 -9.42 -12.57
N ILE A 174 7.77 -8.22 -12.82
CA ILE A 174 7.80 -7.65 -14.19
C ILE A 174 8.66 -8.46 -15.17
N ALA A 175 9.67 -9.16 -14.66
CA ALA A 175 10.58 -9.96 -15.49
C ALA A 175 9.93 -11.24 -16.05
N THR A 176 8.94 -11.79 -15.36
CA THR A 176 8.31 -13.08 -15.70
C THR A 176 6.83 -12.94 -16.03
N GLY A 177 6.18 -11.86 -15.59
CA GLY A 177 4.73 -11.69 -15.64
C GLY A 177 3.96 -12.51 -14.59
N ASN A 178 4.67 -13.22 -13.71
CA ASN A 178 4.03 -14.10 -12.74
C ASN A 178 3.45 -13.32 -11.55
N PRO A 179 2.31 -13.77 -11.00
CA PRO A 179 1.79 -13.22 -9.75
C PRO A 179 2.73 -13.61 -8.60
N ILE A 180 2.98 -12.66 -7.71
CA ILE A 180 3.73 -12.82 -6.47
C ILE A 180 2.80 -12.52 -5.31
N ILE A 181 2.57 -13.51 -4.46
CA ILE A 181 1.73 -13.40 -3.27
C ILE A 181 2.59 -12.93 -2.09
N LEU A 182 2.34 -11.70 -1.64
CA LEU A 182 3.05 -11.06 -0.54
C LEU A 182 2.27 -11.27 0.75
N SER A 183 2.68 -12.29 1.51
CA SER A 183 2.05 -12.70 2.79
C SER A 183 2.96 -12.49 4.02
N LYS A 184 4.14 -11.91 3.82
CA LYS A 184 5.14 -11.68 4.88
C LYS A 184 6.00 -10.46 4.56
N GLY A 185 6.76 -10.03 5.57
CA GLY A 185 7.69 -8.91 5.51
C GLY A 185 7.05 -7.63 6.03
N ASP A 186 7.18 -6.58 5.25
CA ASP A 186 6.77 -5.24 5.63
C ASP A 186 5.44 -4.90 4.98
N LEU A 187 4.38 -4.72 5.79
CA LEU A 187 3.01 -4.55 5.26
C LEU A 187 2.90 -3.34 4.31
N ALA A 188 3.48 -2.19 4.68
CA ALA A 188 3.48 -1.01 3.83
C ALA A 188 4.23 -1.25 2.51
N LEU A 189 5.37 -1.96 2.55
CA LEU A 189 6.12 -2.29 1.35
C LEU A 189 5.36 -3.26 0.43
N ALA A 190 4.68 -4.25 1.02
CA ALA A 190 3.87 -5.22 0.28
C ALA A 190 2.68 -4.55 -0.42
N ILE A 191 1.99 -3.67 0.31
CA ILE A 191 0.90 -2.86 -0.23
C ILE A 191 1.42 -1.93 -1.34
N GLN A 192 2.56 -1.25 -1.11
CA GLN A 192 3.16 -0.38 -2.11
C GLN A 192 3.49 -1.14 -3.40
N ALA A 193 4.15 -2.30 -3.30
CA ALA A 193 4.49 -3.13 -4.45
C ALA A 193 3.24 -3.55 -5.24
N SER A 194 2.14 -3.83 -4.54
CA SER A 194 0.86 -4.17 -5.15
C SER A 194 0.18 -2.99 -5.89
N MET A 195 0.53 -1.75 -5.58
CA MET A 195 -0.02 -0.52 -6.20
C MET A 195 1.00 0.24 -7.07
N THR A 196 2.11 -0.39 -7.44
CA THR A 196 3.11 0.22 -8.32
C THR A 196 2.70 0.11 -9.79
N ILE A 197 1.85 1.03 -10.25
CA ILE A 197 1.34 1.05 -11.63
C ILE A 197 2.50 1.27 -12.63
N PRO A 198 2.75 0.34 -13.57
CA PRO A 198 3.80 0.49 -14.58
C PRO A 198 3.70 1.80 -15.36
N GLY A 199 4.83 2.50 -15.53
CA GLY A 199 4.89 3.79 -16.24
C GLY A 199 4.54 5.00 -15.38
N VAL A 200 3.79 4.82 -14.29
CA VAL A 200 3.45 5.89 -13.33
C VAL A 200 4.40 5.84 -12.13
N PHE A 201 4.47 4.70 -11.45
CA PHE A 201 5.30 4.50 -10.25
C PHE A 201 6.52 3.62 -10.53
N ALA A 202 7.62 3.90 -9.83
CA ALA A 202 8.82 3.07 -9.89
C ALA A 202 8.59 1.71 -9.23
N GLY A 203 8.97 0.64 -9.94
CA GLY A 203 8.97 -0.74 -9.47
C GLY A 203 9.60 -0.91 -8.08
N VAL A 204 8.98 -1.71 -7.23
CA VAL A 204 9.49 -2.01 -5.88
C VAL A 204 10.30 -3.30 -5.91
N GLU A 205 11.49 -3.27 -5.34
CA GLU A 205 12.37 -4.44 -5.28
C GLU A 205 12.19 -5.19 -3.96
N ILE A 206 11.72 -6.44 -4.01
CA ILE A 206 11.55 -7.33 -2.85
C ILE A 206 12.20 -8.68 -3.17
N GLU A 207 13.10 -9.15 -2.30
CA GLU A 207 13.81 -10.44 -2.48
C GLU A 207 14.44 -10.60 -3.88
N ASN A 208 15.08 -9.54 -4.40
CA ASN A 208 15.67 -9.46 -5.75
C ASN A 208 14.68 -9.58 -6.93
N ARG A 209 13.39 -9.41 -6.66
CA ARG A 209 12.35 -9.35 -7.68
C ARG A 209 11.90 -7.92 -7.87
N LEU A 210 11.84 -7.46 -9.11
CA LEU A 210 11.25 -6.17 -9.44
C LEU A 210 9.74 -6.36 -9.60
N LEU A 211 9.00 -5.78 -8.65
CA LEU A 211 7.56 -5.93 -8.54
C LEU A 211 6.84 -4.67 -9.01
N VAL A 212 5.73 -4.88 -9.69
CA VAL A 212 4.76 -3.86 -10.10
C VAL A 212 3.36 -4.29 -9.67
N ASP A 213 2.36 -3.47 -9.98
CA ASP A 213 0.95 -3.70 -9.65
C ASP A 213 0.49 -5.12 -10.03
N GLY A 214 -0.20 -5.78 -9.09
CA GLY A 214 -0.71 -7.13 -9.27
C GLY A 214 -1.81 -7.25 -10.32
N GLY A 215 -2.44 -6.14 -10.71
CA GLY A 215 -3.54 -6.10 -11.66
C GLY A 215 -3.18 -6.69 -13.02
N VAL A 216 -1.90 -6.68 -13.40
CA VAL A 216 -1.40 -7.26 -14.65
C VAL A 216 -1.52 -8.79 -14.66
N SER A 217 -1.32 -9.44 -13.51
CA SER A 217 -1.24 -10.91 -13.40
C SER A 217 -2.43 -11.55 -12.68
N ASN A 218 -2.92 -10.94 -11.60
CA ASN A 218 -4.09 -11.41 -10.85
C ASN A 218 -4.76 -10.23 -10.12
N ASN A 219 -5.70 -9.58 -10.82
CA ASN A 219 -6.39 -8.39 -10.34
C ASN A 219 -7.44 -8.70 -9.28
N LEU A 220 -8.16 -9.81 -9.37
CA LEU A 220 -9.21 -10.21 -8.43
C LEU A 220 -8.83 -11.55 -7.78
N PRO A 221 -8.13 -11.54 -6.64
CA PRO A 221 -7.41 -12.71 -6.11
C PRO A 221 -8.32 -13.72 -5.38
N ILE A 222 -9.26 -14.32 -6.10
CA ILE A 222 -10.22 -15.32 -5.59
C ILE A 222 -9.49 -16.62 -5.22
N ASP A 223 -8.59 -17.07 -6.08
CA ASP A 223 -7.70 -18.21 -5.83
C ASP A 223 -6.86 -18.04 -4.56
N VAL A 224 -6.30 -16.85 -4.32
CA VAL A 224 -5.46 -16.57 -3.15
C VAL A 224 -6.25 -16.75 -1.85
N VAL A 225 -7.44 -16.16 -1.73
CA VAL A 225 -8.26 -16.35 -0.51
C VAL A 225 -8.75 -17.79 -0.36
N ARG A 226 -8.98 -18.51 -1.46
CA ARG A 226 -9.26 -19.96 -1.42
C ARG A 226 -8.08 -20.73 -0.86
N GLU A 227 -6.86 -20.47 -1.34
CA GLU A 227 -5.62 -21.09 -0.85
C GLU A 227 -5.34 -20.78 0.63
N MET A 228 -5.74 -19.59 1.10
CA MET A 228 -5.68 -19.23 2.52
C MET A 228 -6.66 -20.03 3.41
N GLY A 229 -7.64 -20.72 2.82
CA GLY A 229 -8.58 -21.60 3.50
C GLY A 229 -10.04 -21.15 3.48
N ALA A 230 -10.45 -20.25 2.58
CA ALA A 230 -11.84 -19.80 2.49
C ALA A 230 -12.78 -20.89 1.95
N ASP A 231 -13.86 -21.17 2.69
CA ASP A 231 -14.98 -22.01 2.24
C ASP A 231 -15.93 -21.26 1.31
N ILE A 232 -16.07 -19.95 1.54
CA ILE A 232 -16.92 -19.03 0.79
C ILE A 232 -16.10 -17.79 0.45
N VAL A 233 -16.17 -17.33 -0.80
CA VAL A 233 -15.51 -16.11 -1.25
C VAL A 233 -16.53 -15.01 -1.49
N ILE A 234 -16.27 -13.82 -0.95
CA ILE A 234 -16.87 -12.57 -1.36
C ILE A 234 -15.85 -11.87 -2.26
N ALA A 235 -16.14 -11.77 -3.55
CA ALA A 235 -15.29 -11.13 -4.54
C ALA A 235 -15.85 -9.76 -4.91
N VAL A 236 -15.00 -8.72 -4.86
CA VAL A 236 -15.38 -7.36 -5.22
C VAL A 236 -14.62 -6.92 -6.46
N ASP A 237 -15.33 -6.81 -7.58
CA ASP A 237 -14.79 -6.37 -8.85
C ASP A 237 -15.06 -4.89 -9.09
N ILE A 238 -13.99 -4.10 -9.15
CA ILE A 238 -13.97 -2.67 -9.46
C ILE A 238 -13.13 -2.38 -10.72
N SER A 239 -12.94 -3.38 -11.58
CA SER A 239 -12.05 -3.31 -12.74
C SER A 239 -12.46 -2.23 -13.72
N THR A 240 -11.47 -1.49 -14.23
CA THR A 240 -11.65 -0.31 -15.09
C THR A 240 -12.26 -0.68 -16.44
N PRO A 241 -13.19 0.14 -16.99
CA PRO A 241 -13.63 0.00 -18.37
C PRO A 241 -12.47 0.21 -19.35
N LEU A 242 -12.63 -0.29 -20.57
CA LEU A 242 -11.69 -0.04 -21.65
C LEU A 242 -11.95 1.34 -22.24
N TYR A 243 -10.88 2.03 -22.66
CA TYR A 243 -11.00 3.26 -23.43
C TYR A 243 -11.73 2.99 -24.76
N HIS A 244 -12.53 3.97 -25.17
CA HIS A 244 -13.08 4.06 -26.51
C HIS A 244 -11.98 4.39 -27.53
N GLN A 245 -12.23 4.07 -28.81
CA GLN A 245 -11.22 4.21 -29.86
C GLN A 245 -10.74 5.65 -30.04
N ASP A 246 -11.61 6.63 -29.81
CA ASP A 246 -11.34 8.06 -29.88
C ASP A 246 -10.53 8.61 -28.70
N GLU A 247 -10.46 7.88 -27.58
CA GLU A 247 -9.64 8.22 -26.40
C GLU A 247 -8.19 7.73 -26.55
N LEU A 248 -7.93 6.77 -27.43
CA LEU A 248 -6.60 6.17 -27.69
C LEU A 248 -5.69 7.08 -28.54
N THR A 249 -5.40 8.26 -28.02
CA THR A 249 -4.71 9.34 -28.75
C THR A 249 -3.20 9.39 -28.54
N THR A 250 -2.69 8.77 -27.47
CA THR A 250 -1.28 8.82 -27.09
C THR A 250 -0.68 7.43 -26.91
N ALA A 251 0.66 7.34 -26.97
CA ALA A 251 1.37 6.09 -26.68
C ALA A 251 1.08 5.59 -25.25
N LEU A 252 0.94 6.49 -24.28
CA LEU A 252 0.61 6.15 -22.90
C LEU A 252 -0.79 5.52 -22.80
N THR A 253 -1.80 6.14 -23.40
CA THR A 253 -3.18 5.60 -23.41
C THR A 253 -3.28 4.23 -24.09
N ILE A 254 -2.41 3.96 -25.09
CA ILE A 254 -2.32 2.64 -25.73
C ILE A 254 -1.70 1.61 -24.77
N VAL A 255 -0.64 1.95 -24.06
CA VAL A 255 0.00 1.05 -23.06
C VAL A 255 -0.96 0.78 -21.90
N GLU A 256 -1.68 1.80 -21.43
CA GLU A 256 -2.74 1.64 -20.42
C GLU A 256 -3.84 0.70 -20.93
N GLN A 257 -4.34 0.88 -22.17
CA GLN A 257 -5.34 0.00 -22.76
C GLN A 257 -4.87 -1.46 -22.81
N LEU A 258 -3.61 -1.71 -23.22
CA LEU A 258 -3.04 -3.06 -23.22
C LEU A 258 -2.96 -3.65 -21.81
N THR A 259 -2.59 -2.83 -20.82
CA THR A 259 -2.55 -3.25 -19.41
C THR A 259 -3.95 -3.61 -18.92
N THR A 260 -4.94 -2.76 -19.18
CA THR A 260 -6.34 -3.00 -18.82
C THR A 260 -6.89 -4.27 -19.48
N LEU A 261 -6.51 -4.56 -20.73
CA LEU A 261 -6.90 -5.82 -21.40
C LEU A 261 -6.34 -7.05 -20.68
N LEU A 262 -5.09 -7.02 -20.22
CA LEU A 262 -4.49 -8.11 -19.44
C LEU A 262 -5.21 -8.27 -18.10
N THR A 263 -5.46 -7.15 -17.41
CA THR A 263 -6.20 -7.09 -16.14
C THR A 263 -7.61 -7.68 -16.26
N ARG A 264 -8.37 -7.29 -17.28
CA ARG A 264 -9.73 -7.82 -17.49
C ARG A 264 -9.71 -9.31 -17.77
N ARG A 265 -8.78 -9.78 -18.62
CA ARG A 265 -8.69 -11.20 -18.96
C ARG A 265 -8.42 -12.08 -17.73
N ASN A 266 -7.50 -11.66 -16.85
CA ASN A 266 -7.22 -12.41 -15.63
C ASN A 266 -8.37 -12.31 -14.62
N THR A 267 -9.04 -11.16 -14.52
CA THR A 267 -10.24 -10.97 -13.68
C THR A 267 -11.39 -11.88 -14.10
N GLU A 268 -11.71 -11.93 -15.39
CA GLU A 268 -12.77 -12.78 -15.95
C GLU A 268 -12.48 -14.27 -15.68
N THR A 269 -11.21 -14.67 -15.73
CA THR A 269 -10.77 -16.03 -15.39
C THR A 269 -11.05 -16.37 -13.92
N GLN A 270 -10.74 -15.44 -13.01
CA GLN A 270 -10.99 -15.61 -11.58
C GLN A 270 -12.49 -15.63 -11.26
N ILE A 271 -13.29 -14.74 -11.87
CA ILE A 271 -14.75 -14.72 -11.72
C ILE A 271 -15.37 -16.05 -12.20
N ALA A 272 -14.88 -16.61 -13.31
CA ALA A 272 -15.37 -17.89 -13.82
C ALA A 272 -15.08 -19.08 -12.88
N ALA A 273 -14.15 -18.93 -11.93
CA ALA A 273 -13.82 -19.95 -10.93
C ALA A 273 -14.72 -19.89 -9.67
N LEU A 274 -15.61 -18.89 -9.54
CA LEU A 274 -16.55 -18.80 -8.44
C LEU A 274 -17.55 -19.97 -8.45
N SER A 275 -17.87 -20.47 -7.27
CA SER A 275 -18.90 -21.49 -7.05
C SER A 275 -20.26 -20.85 -6.73
N ASP A 276 -21.34 -21.66 -6.75
CA ASP A 276 -22.70 -21.22 -6.39
C ASP A 276 -22.85 -20.68 -4.95
N ARG A 277 -21.86 -20.92 -4.09
CA ARG A 277 -21.84 -20.43 -2.71
C ARG A 277 -21.18 -19.06 -2.57
N ASP A 278 -20.38 -18.68 -3.55
CA ASP A 278 -19.60 -17.45 -3.53
C ASP A 278 -20.46 -16.26 -3.95
N ILE A 279 -20.00 -15.05 -3.63
CA ILE A 279 -20.73 -13.81 -3.85
C ILE A 279 -19.84 -12.86 -4.64
N LEU A 280 -20.30 -12.45 -5.82
CA LEU A 280 -19.67 -11.40 -6.60
C LEU A 280 -20.41 -10.07 -6.37
N ILE A 281 -19.64 -9.02 -6.07
CA ILE A 281 -20.13 -7.64 -5.96
C ILE A 281 -19.46 -6.82 -7.05
N VAL A 282 -20.26 -6.19 -7.92
CA VAL A 282 -19.80 -5.31 -8.99
C VAL A 282 -20.45 -3.93 -8.80
N PRO A 283 -19.75 -2.96 -8.20
CA PRO A 283 -20.30 -1.62 -8.02
C PRO A 283 -20.34 -0.84 -9.34
N ALA A 284 -21.39 -0.05 -9.54
CA ALA A 284 -21.60 0.76 -10.75
C ALA A 284 -20.70 2.01 -10.75
N LEU A 285 -19.45 1.85 -11.16
CA LEU A 285 -18.39 2.87 -11.08
C LEU A 285 -18.00 3.42 -12.47
N ASP A 286 -18.90 3.33 -13.46
CA ASP A 286 -18.61 3.71 -14.86
C ASP A 286 -18.24 5.20 -14.99
N ASP A 287 -18.81 6.05 -14.13
CA ASP A 287 -18.59 7.51 -14.13
C ASP A 287 -17.35 7.95 -13.32
N ILE A 288 -16.56 7.00 -12.78
CA ILE A 288 -15.37 7.29 -11.98
C ILE A 288 -14.13 6.75 -12.67
N GLU A 289 -13.27 7.65 -13.13
CA GLU A 289 -11.98 7.33 -13.70
C GLU A 289 -11.01 6.80 -12.62
N SER A 290 -10.13 5.87 -13.00
CA SER A 290 -9.16 5.27 -12.07
C SER A 290 -8.13 6.26 -11.51
N ALA A 291 -7.90 7.39 -12.19
CA ALA A 291 -6.99 8.45 -11.74
C ALA A 291 -7.69 9.56 -10.94
N ASP A 292 -9.02 9.58 -10.84
CA ASP A 292 -9.76 10.67 -10.18
C ASP A 292 -10.00 10.43 -8.69
N PHE A 293 -8.95 10.64 -7.90
CA PHE A 293 -8.98 10.50 -6.45
C PHE A 293 -9.80 11.58 -5.72
N LYS A 294 -10.36 12.58 -6.42
CA LYS A 294 -11.28 13.56 -5.81
C LYS A 294 -12.67 12.96 -5.58
N GLN A 295 -13.02 11.92 -6.32
CA GLN A 295 -14.32 11.23 -6.23
C GLN A 295 -14.35 10.06 -5.24
N THR A 296 -13.36 9.96 -4.33
CA THR A 296 -13.29 8.90 -3.33
C THR A 296 -14.56 8.78 -2.49
N GLY A 297 -15.14 9.90 -2.03
CA GLY A 297 -16.39 9.89 -1.27
C GLY A 297 -17.59 9.31 -2.04
N GLU A 298 -17.67 9.59 -3.34
CA GLU A 298 -18.75 9.07 -4.20
C GLU A 298 -18.56 7.57 -4.48
N ALA A 299 -17.33 7.14 -4.74
CA ALA A 299 -17.00 5.72 -4.89
C ALA A 299 -17.39 4.91 -3.64
N ILE A 300 -17.11 5.43 -2.43
CA ILE A 300 -17.53 4.81 -1.16
C ILE A 300 -19.05 4.63 -1.12
N ARG A 301 -19.81 5.68 -1.47
CA ARG A 301 -21.27 5.64 -1.50
C ARG A 301 -21.78 4.57 -2.48
N ILE A 302 -21.20 4.50 -3.67
CA ILE A 302 -21.54 3.51 -4.70
C ILE A 302 -21.27 2.08 -4.19
N GLY A 303 -20.14 1.85 -3.54
CA GLY A 303 -19.81 0.55 -2.94
C GLY A 303 -20.83 0.12 -1.88
N GLN A 304 -21.25 1.05 -1.00
CA GLN A 304 -22.28 0.76 0.00
C GLN A 304 -23.62 0.41 -0.64
N VAL A 305 -24.02 1.13 -1.70
CA VAL A 305 -25.25 0.82 -2.46
C VAL A 305 -25.18 -0.56 -3.11
N ALA A 306 -24.04 -0.92 -3.69
CA ALA A 306 -23.84 -2.22 -4.33
C ALA A 306 -23.96 -3.38 -3.32
N ALA A 307 -23.39 -3.24 -2.13
CA ALA A 307 -23.53 -4.24 -1.07
C ALA A 307 -24.96 -4.34 -0.52
N GLU A 308 -25.66 -3.21 -0.32
CA GLU A 308 -27.06 -3.21 0.15
C GLU A 308 -27.99 -3.87 -0.87
N ALA A 309 -27.74 -3.71 -2.17
CA ALA A 309 -28.54 -4.33 -3.24
C ALA A 309 -28.57 -5.87 -3.16
N ILE A 310 -27.51 -6.49 -2.63
CA ILE A 310 -27.40 -7.95 -2.46
C ILE A 310 -27.47 -8.40 -0.99
N LYS A 311 -27.97 -7.53 -0.11
CA LYS A 311 -28.11 -7.80 1.33
C LYS A 311 -28.73 -9.16 1.68
N PRO A 312 -29.77 -9.68 0.98
CA PRO A 312 -30.30 -11.01 1.27
C PRO A 312 -29.25 -12.12 1.15
N ALA A 313 -28.35 -12.03 0.16
CA ALA A 313 -27.27 -12.99 -0.03
C ALA A 313 -26.23 -12.89 1.09
N LEU A 314 -25.79 -11.67 1.41
CA LEU A 314 -24.80 -11.38 2.46
C LEU A 314 -25.29 -11.74 3.86
N SER A 315 -26.57 -11.48 4.17
CA SER A 315 -27.15 -11.74 5.49
C SER A 315 -27.17 -13.23 5.87
N ARG A 316 -27.08 -14.14 4.88
CA ARG A 316 -26.94 -15.58 5.14
C ARG A 316 -25.61 -15.94 5.79
N LEU A 317 -24.61 -15.06 5.68
CA LEU A 317 -23.28 -15.22 6.25
C LEU A 317 -23.13 -14.54 7.62
N ALA A 318 -24.16 -13.82 8.07
CA ALA A 318 -24.11 -13.02 9.28
C ALA A 318 -23.99 -13.87 10.55
N LEU A 319 -23.24 -13.35 11.54
CA LEU A 319 -23.21 -13.91 12.88
C LEU A 319 -24.32 -13.32 13.78
N GLY A 320 -24.74 -14.12 14.75
CA GLY A 320 -25.54 -13.62 15.87
C GLY A 320 -24.79 -12.52 16.64
N GLY A 321 -25.52 -11.58 17.25
CA GLY A 321 -24.94 -10.37 17.84
C GLY A 321 -23.77 -10.60 18.81
N GLN A 322 -23.91 -11.57 19.73
CA GLN A 322 -22.83 -11.90 20.68
C GLN A 322 -21.61 -12.54 19.99
N ALA A 323 -21.83 -13.43 19.01
CA ALA A 323 -20.75 -14.06 18.28
C ALA A 323 -19.98 -13.03 17.42
N TYR A 324 -20.70 -12.09 16.80
CA TYR A 324 -20.08 -10.99 16.05
C TYR A 324 -19.32 -10.04 16.98
N HIS A 325 -19.86 -9.73 18.15
CA HIS A 325 -19.15 -8.92 19.15
C HIS A 325 -17.82 -9.57 19.56
N ASN A 326 -17.83 -10.87 19.91
CA ASN A 326 -16.61 -11.59 20.27
C ASN A 326 -15.60 -11.63 19.10
N TYR A 327 -16.11 -11.80 17.88
CA TYR A 327 -15.30 -11.72 16.67
C TYR A 327 -14.63 -10.35 16.49
N ARG A 328 -15.32 -9.24 16.79
CA ARG A 328 -14.76 -7.88 16.73
C ARG A 328 -13.70 -7.64 17.81
N GLU A 329 -13.96 -8.06 19.05
CA GLU A 329 -13.02 -7.87 20.15
C GLU A 329 -11.69 -8.61 19.91
N ASN A 330 -11.75 -9.82 19.36
CA ASN A 330 -10.54 -10.60 19.05
C ASN A 330 -9.65 -9.98 17.95
N ARG A 331 -10.14 -8.97 17.23
CA ARG A 331 -9.44 -8.31 16.12
C ARG A 331 -8.89 -6.94 16.48
N ARG A 332 -9.17 -6.48 17.69
CA ARG A 332 -8.75 -5.15 18.13
C ARG A 332 -7.25 -5.15 18.40
N ILE A 333 -6.52 -4.24 17.74
CA ILE A 333 -5.13 -3.92 18.06
C ILE A 333 -5.10 -2.59 18.80
N GLU A 334 -4.39 -2.58 19.92
CA GLU A 334 -4.05 -1.34 20.62
C GLU A 334 -2.78 -0.76 19.98
N PRO A 335 -2.81 0.47 19.45
CA PRO A 335 -1.63 1.09 18.87
C PRO A 335 -0.53 1.25 19.92
N THR A 336 0.65 0.73 19.65
CA THR A 336 1.84 0.97 20.47
C THR A 336 2.81 1.88 19.71
N THR A 337 3.44 2.80 20.44
CA THR A 337 4.55 3.58 19.90
C THR A 337 5.85 2.89 20.32
N PRO A 338 6.65 2.36 19.37
CA PRO A 338 7.87 1.64 19.71
C PRO A 338 8.93 2.59 20.26
N ILE A 339 9.77 2.07 21.16
CA ILE A 339 10.97 2.75 21.65
C ILE A 339 12.12 2.39 20.73
N VAL A 340 12.79 3.40 20.18
CA VAL A 340 13.92 3.19 19.26
C VAL A 340 15.20 3.11 20.08
N GLU A 341 15.76 1.92 20.26
CA GLU A 341 16.98 1.70 21.04
C GLU A 341 18.27 1.87 20.23
N PHE A 342 18.21 1.70 18.92
CA PHE A 342 19.35 1.92 18.03
C PHE A 342 18.90 2.40 16.66
N ILE A 343 19.83 3.01 15.92
CA ILE A 343 19.59 3.51 14.57
C ILE A 343 20.71 2.97 13.67
N HIS A 344 20.33 2.27 12.61
CA HIS A 344 21.23 1.81 11.56
C HIS A 344 20.97 2.58 10.27
N ILE A 345 22.03 2.91 9.55
CA ILE A 345 21.93 3.56 8.24
C ILE A 345 22.55 2.64 7.19
N GLU A 346 21.71 2.15 6.26
CA GLU A 346 22.12 1.50 5.02
C GLU A 346 22.27 2.56 3.94
N ASN A 347 23.47 3.12 3.83
CA ASN A 347 23.81 4.12 2.82
C ASN A 347 24.37 3.45 1.55
N GLN A 348 23.68 3.61 0.43
CA GLN A 348 24.08 3.09 -0.88
C GLN A 348 24.55 4.21 -1.82
N SER A 349 25.13 5.28 -1.26
CA SER A 349 25.70 6.41 -2.01
C SER A 349 27.16 6.66 -1.64
N GLU A 350 27.82 7.55 -2.36
CA GLU A 350 29.19 8.00 -2.05
C GLU A 350 29.26 9.01 -0.88
N LEU A 351 28.12 9.41 -0.31
CA LEU A 351 28.09 10.33 0.84
C LEU A 351 28.57 9.65 2.12
N ARG A 352 29.12 10.44 3.04
CA ARG A 352 29.47 9.95 4.38
C ARG A 352 28.24 9.63 5.24
N ASP A 353 28.32 8.54 6.00
CA ASP A 353 27.26 8.17 6.96
C ASP A 353 27.07 9.24 8.04
N GLU A 354 28.14 9.94 8.45
CA GLU A 354 28.04 11.01 9.46
C GLU A 354 27.22 12.21 8.98
N LEU A 355 27.22 12.46 7.67
CA LEU A 355 26.36 13.48 7.08
C LEU A 355 24.89 13.05 7.23
N LEU A 356 24.56 11.80 6.90
CA LEU A 356 23.20 11.30 7.00
C LEU A 356 22.72 11.29 8.45
N SER A 357 23.56 10.78 9.36
CA SER A 357 23.24 10.73 10.79
C SER A 357 23.08 12.12 11.41
N SER A 358 23.88 13.12 10.99
CA SER A 358 23.72 14.51 11.47
C SER A 358 22.39 15.16 11.09
N ARG A 359 21.67 14.61 10.11
CA ARG A 359 20.33 15.06 9.69
C ARG A 359 19.21 14.33 10.40
N LEU A 360 19.51 13.29 11.17
CA LEU A 360 18.52 12.55 11.95
C LEU A 360 18.27 13.27 13.27
N SER A 361 17.03 13.74 13.43
CA SER A 361 16.57 14.36 14.68
C SER A 361 15.99 13.36 15.67
N ILE A 362 16.40 12.08 15.59
CA ILE A 362 15.90 10.98 16.43
C ILE A 362 17.00 10.55 17.39
N HIS A 363 16.60 10.30 18.63
CA HIS A 363 17.51 9.86 19.68
C HIS A 363 17.21 8.42 20.08
N SER A 364 18.27 7.64 20.25
CA SER A 364 18.19 6.31 20.86
C SER A 364 17.64 6.40 22.29
N GLY A 365 16.79 5.46 22.67
CA GLY A 365 16.15 5.35 23.98
C GLY A 365 14.85 6.14 24.12
N ALA A 366 14.37 6.81 23.06
CA ALA A 366 13.13 7.57 23.08
C ALA A 366 12.00 6.85 22.31
N PRO A 367 10.72 7.10 22.65
CA PRO A 367 9.60 6.74 21.79
C PRO A 367 9.79 7.33 20.39
N LEU A 368 9.39 6.58 19.36
CA LEU A 368 9.48 7.04 17.98
C LEU A 368 8.64 8.30 17.75
N ASP A 369 9.31 9.45 17.58
CA ASP A 369 8.69 10.66 17.03
C ASP A 369 8.64 10.55 15.51
N LEU A 370 7.49 10.09 15.01
CA LEU A 370 7.27 9.89 13.59
C LEU A 370 7.41 11.19 12.79
N LYS A 371 6.97 12.32 13.35
CA LYS A 371 7.03 13.61 12.66
C LYS A 371 8.47 14.09 12.51
N ALA A 372 9.28 13.92 13.56
CA ALA A 372 10.71 14.22 13.50
C ALA A 372 11.46 13.29 12.54
N LEU A 373 11.08 12.00 12.48
CA LEU A 373 11.62 11.04 11.52
C LEU A 373 11.32 11.44 10.08
N GLU A 374 10.05 11.70 9.76
CA GLU A 374 9.64 12.09 8.41
C GLU A 374 10.33 13.38 7.97
N GLN A 375 10.47 14.36 8.86
CA GLN A 375 11.23 15.57 8.54
C GLN A 375 12.72 15.28 8.29
N SER A 376 13.33 14.38 9.08
CA SER A 376 14.72 13.97 8.88
C SER A 376 14.92 13.24 7.54
N ILE A 377 13.95 12.39 7.17
CA ILE A 377 13.93 11.70 5.88
C ILE A 377 13.79 12.70 4.73
N ASP A 378 12.88 13.67 4.84
CA ASP A 378 12.71 14.73 3.85
C ASP A 378 14.00 15.56 3.69
N ASP A 379 14.71 15.85 4.78
CA ASP A 379 15.97 16.60 4.74
C ASP A 379 17.09 15.81 4.04
N ILE A 380 17.13 14.49 4.20
CA ILE A 380 18.07 13.60 3.49
C ILE A 380 17.65 13.46 2.02
N TYR A 381 16.37 13.22 1.74
CA TYR A 381 15.84 13.10 0.38
C TYR A 381 16.02 14.41 -0.40
N GLY A 382 15.91 15.55 0.27
CA GLY A 382 16.15 16.90 -0.25
C GLY A 382 17.59 17.19 -0.67
N LEU A 383 18.52 16.28 -0.42
CA LEU A 383 19.84 16.32 -1.03
C LEU A 383 19.77 16.05 -2.55
N ASP A 384 18.67 15.53 -3.08
CA ASP A 384 18.45 15.27 -4.51
C ASP A 384 19.48 14.29 -5.12
N ILE A 385 20.09 13.47 -4.26
CA ILE A 385 21.06 12.41 -4.61
C ILE A 385 20.37 11.03 -4.59
N PHE A 386 19.36 10.89 -3.75
CA PHE A 386 18.71 9.61 -3.49
C PHE A 386 17.50 9.38 -4.40
N GLU A 387 17.37 8.15 -4.87
CA GLU A 387 16.17 7.62 -5.49
C GLU A 387 15.05 7.47 -4.44
N SER A 388 15.43 7.03 -3.24
CA SER A 388 14.53 6.84 -2.11
C SER A 388 15.28 6.86 -0.78
N VAL A 389 14.63 7.34 0.27
CA VAL A 389 15.11 7.29 1.66
C VAL A 389 14.01 6.69 2.51
N ARG A 390 14.12 5.40 2.82
CA ARG A 390 13.06 4.63 3.50
C ARG A 390 13.48 4.28 4.91
N TYR A 391 12.51 3.95 5.75
CA TYR A 391 12.80 3.39 7.07
C TYR A 391 11.98 2.13 7.34
N ARG A 392 12.52 1.26 8.19
CA ARG A 392 11.79 0.14 8.78
C ARG A 392 12.21 -0.03 10.24
N LEU A 393 11.28 -0.53 11.04
CA LEU A 393 11.62 -0.99 12.38
C LEU A 393 12.21 -2.40 12.28
N VAL A 394 13.25 -2.64 13.07
CA VAL A 394 13.98 -3.90 13.11
C VAL A 394 14.13 -4.33 14.56
N GLU A 395 14.13 -5.63 14.79
CA GLU A 395 14.39 -6.19 16.11
C GLU A 395 15.75 -6.88 16.12
N GLU A 396 16.63 -6.45 17.03
CA GLU A 396 17.95 -7.06 17.23
C GLU A 396 18.12 -7.36 18.72
N ALA A 397 18.34 -8.63 19.06
CA ALA A 397 18.53 -9.08 20.44
C ALA A 397 17.43 -8.62 21.43
N GLY A 398 16.17 -8.61 20.98
CA GLY A 398 15.02 -8.18 21.78
C GLY A 398 14.85 -6.66 21.92
N LYS A 399 15.64 -5.88 21.18
CA LYS A 399 15.56 -4.42 21.15
C LYS A 399 14.99 -3.97 19.81
N THR A 400 14.08 -3.01 19.86
CA THR A 400 13.56 -2.37 18.64
C THR A 400 14.50 -1.26 18.21
N GLY A 401 14.91 -1.26 16.95
CA GLY A 401 15.71 -0.21 16.34
C GLY A 401 15.11 0.26 15.02
N LEU A 402 15.69 1.34 14.52
CA LEU A 402 15.29 1.98 13.27
C LEU A 402 16.38 1.75 12.21
N LEU A 403 16.04 1.06 11.13
CA LEU A 403 16.88 1.00 9.95
C LEU A 403 16.43 2.06 8.95
N ILE A 404 17.35 2.93 8.55
CA ILE A 404 17.16 3.90 7.48
C ILE A 404 17.95 3.44 6.26
N LYS A 405 17.28 3.28 5.13
CA LYS A 405 17.91 2.87 3.87
C LYS A 405 17.85 4.01 2.86
N ALA A 406 19.02 4.50 2.47
CA ALA A 406 19.17 5.56 1.49
C ALA A 406 19.76 4.99 0.20
N LYS A 407 18.93 4.90 -0.85
CA LYS A 407 19.29 4.33 -2.16
C LYS A 407 19.59 5.45 -3.14
N GLU A 408 20.80 5.49 -3.69
CA GLU A 408 21.21 6.48 -4.69
C GLU A 408 20.44 6.31 -6.01
N LYS A 409 20.29 7.41 -6.76
CA LYS A 409 19.69 7.42 -8.10
C LYS A 409 20.47 6.55 -9.06
N ARG A 410 19.82 5.51 -9.57
CA ARG A 410 20.41 4.60 -10.57
C ARG A 410 20.78 5.28 -11.90
N TRP A 411 20.02 6.30 -12.29
CA TRP A 411 20.27 7.08 -13.51
C TRP A 411 21.39 8.12 -13.36
N GLY A 412 22.07 8.16 -12.22
CA GLY A 412 23.10 9.15 -11.92
C GLY A 412 22.57 10.34 -11.12
N THR A 413 23.51 10.99 -10.46
CA THR A 413 23.30 12.14 -9.57
C THR A 413 23.67 13.46 -10.25
N ASP A 414 24.28 13.39 -11.43
CA ASP A 414 24.42 14.50 -12.36
C ASP A 414 23.16 14.65 -13.21
N PHE A 415 22.74 15.89 -13.46
CA PHE A 415 21.51 16.17 -14.17
C PHE A 415 21.74 17.13 -15.34
N LEU A 416 21.16 16.80 -16.48
CA LEU A 416 20.93 17.72 -17.57
C LEU A 416 19.44 18.11 -17.59
N GLN A 417 19.18 19.41 -17.59
CA GLN A 417 17.84 19.98 -17.60
C GLN A 417 17.72 20.97 -18.76
N PHE A 418 16.52 21.05 -19.33
CA PHE A 418 16.18 22.00 -20.37
C PHE A 418 14.89 22.71 -20.00
N GLY A 419 14.69 23.93 -20.46
CA GLY A 419 13.36 24.49 -20.43
C GLY A 419 13.15 25.69 -21.34
N LEU A 420 11.86 25.90 -21.60
CA LEU A 420 11.35 26.88 -22.54
C LEU A 420 10.27 27.67 -21.81
N ASN A 421 10.45 28.98 -21.73
CA ASN A 421 9.42 29.89 -21.22
C ASN A 421 8.92 30.78 -22.35
N PHE A 422 7.60 30.89 -22.45
CA PHE A 422 6.96 31.89 -23.28
C PHE A 422 6.04 32.73 -22.39
N SER A 423 6.28 34.03 -22.33
CA SER A 423 5.40 34.97 -21.63
C SER A 423 5.03 36.13 -22.54
N VAL A 424 3.77 36.53 -22.47
CA VAL A 424 3.22 37.66 -23.23
C VAL A 424 2.69 38.65 -22.22
N ASN A 425 3.08 39.92 -22.33
CA ASN A 425 2.49 41.01 -21.57
C ASN A 425 1.46 41.74 -22.44
N PRO A 426 0.14 41.48 -22.26
CA PRO A 426 -0.88 42.04 -23.14
C PRO A 426 -1.02 43.57 -23.02
N ARG A 427 -0.54 44.16 -21.91
CA ARG A 427 -0.62 45.61 -21.66
C ARG A 427 0.52 46.38 -22.30
N LEU A 428 1.68 45.76 -22.47
CA LEU A 428 2.87 46.38 -23.06
C LEU A 428 3.13 45.93 -24.50
N GLY A 429 2.49 44.86 -24.96
CA GLY A 429 2.67 44.32 -26.32
C GLY A 429 3.94 43.50 -26.50
N ASP A 430 4.69 43.26 -25.41
CA ASP A 430 5.96 42.53 -25.44
C ASP A 430 5.76 41.03 -25.25
N SER A 431 6.53 40.24 -25.99
CA SER A 431 6.65 38.79 -25.82
C SER A 431 8.09 38.44 -25.45
N HIS A 432 8.27 37.63 -24.41
CA HIS A 432 9.57 37.10 -24.02
C HIS A 432 9.60 35.58 -24.26
N PHE A 433 10.65 35.15 -24.96
CA PHE A 433 11.01 33.75 -25.12
C PHE A 433 12.34 33.51 -24.41
N ASN A 434 12.39 32.49 -23.55
CA ASN A 434 13.62 32.07 -22.88
C ASN A 434 13.82 30.58 -23.11
N ALA A 435 15.01 30.20 -23.59
CA ALA A 435 15.48 28.83 -23.60
C ALA A 435 16.64 28.71 -22.61
N SER A 436 16.54 27.75 -21.71
CA SER A 436 17.55 27.52 -20.66
C SER A 436 17.99 26.07 -20.69
N SER A 437 19.27 25.81 -20.41
CA SER A 437 19.82 24.47 -20.22
C SER A 437 20.74 24.47 -19.03
N ALA A 438 20.61 23.53 -18.10
CA ALA A 438 21.51 23.45 -16.96
C ALA A 438 22.12 22.05 -16.86
N TYR A 439 23.42 21.98 -16.63
CA TYR A 439 24.13 20.78 -16.24
C TYR A 439 24.59 20.92 -14.78
N THR A 440 24.10 20.03 -13.92
CA THR A 440 24.40 20.02 -12.49
C THR A 440 25.17 18.75 -12.15
N ILE A 441 26.33 18.91 -11.50
CA ILE A 441 27.16 17.82 -10.98
C ILE A 441 26.98 17.77 -9.46
N LYS A 442 26.62 16.59 -8.93
CA LYS A 442 26.44 16.37 -7.50
C LYS A 442 26.59 14.88 -7.14
N PRO A 443 27.16 14.52 -5.99
CA PRO A 443 27.97 15.40 -5.14
C PRO A 443 29.42 15.50 -5.66
N LEU A 444 30.04 16.69 -5.56
CA LEU A 444 31.46 16.91 -5.90
C LEU A 444 32.42 16.36 -4.81
N ASN A 445 31.89 16.13 -3.61
CA ASN A 445 32.58 15.50 -2.50
C ASN A 445 31.58 14.77 -1.60
N ASP A 446 32.11 13.99 -0.68
CA ASP A 446 31.39 13.19 0.30
C ASP A 446 30.56 14.00 1.34
N LEU A 447 30.58 15.35 1.24
CA LEU A 447 29.91 16.32 2.13
C LEU A 447 28.79 17.15 1.45
N THR A 448 28.30 16.75 0.26
CA THR A 448 27.18 17.36 -0.52
C THR A 448 27.47 18.58 -1.41
N SER A 449 28.75 18.91 -1.67
CA SER A 449 29.03 20.03 -2.58
C SER A 449 28.50 19.77 -4.01
N GLU A 450 28.10 20.83 -4.72
CA GLU A 450 27.52 20.75 -6.06
C GLU A 450 28.10 21.83 -6.99
N SER A 451 28.20 21.52 -8.28
CA SER A 451 28.53 22.48 -9.35
C SER A 451 27.37 22.54 -10.33
N SER A 452 27.02 23.72 -10.83
CA SER A 452 25.99 23.86 -11.86
C SER A 452 26.44 24.87 -12.89
N THR A 453 26.26 24.54 -14.17
CA THR A 453 26.50 25.41 -15.33
C THR A 453 25.19 25.56 -16.08
N SER A 454 24.71 26.79 -16.24
CA SER A 454 23.38 27.11 -16.81
C SER A 454 23.46 28.09 -17.97
#